data_AF-A0A2V1D4P4-F1
#
_entry.id   AF-A0A2V1D4P4-F1
#
_cell.length_a   1.000
_cell.length_b   1.000
_cell.length_c   1.000
_cell.angle_alpha   90.00
_cell.angle_beta   90.00
_cell.angle_gamma   90.00
#
_symmetry.space_group_name_H-M   'P 1'
#
loop_
_entity.id
_entity.type
_entity.pdbx_description
1 polymer ?
#
loop_
_entity_poly.entity_id
_entity_poly.type
_entity_poly.pdbx_seq_one_letter_code
_entity_poly.pdbx_strand_id
1 'polypeptide(L)'
;LHDLAQWAFGPKGLPSLEVIVYGDFSYEGRYAHSNVFLCRNAGLHQTQEQDMACKTFRHFSRGDRRQRDLLNKYSSALAACPTGLLFQD
;
A
#
# COMPACT_ATOMS: atom_id res chain seq x y z
N LEU A 1 10.13 -0.54 2.47
CA LEU A 1 8.65 -0.45 2.52
C LEU A 1 8.06 -1.05 3.80
N HIS A 2 8.56 -2.20 4.27
CA HIS A 2 8.05 -2.87 5.48
C HIS A 2 8.00 -1.94 6.71
N ASP A 3 9.12 -1.35 7.11
CA ASP A 3 9.18 -0.56 8.36
C ASP A 3 8.33 0.72 8.28
N LEU A 4 8.29 1.35 7.10
CA LEU A 4 7.39 2.47 6.82
C LEU A 4 5.93 2.05 7.04
N ALA A 5 5.51 0.92 6.47
CA ALA A 5 4.13 0.44 6.60
C ALA A 5 3.81 0.02 8.04
N GLN A 6 4.74 -0.65 8.71
CA GLN A 6 4.58 -1.06 10.11
C GLN A 6 4.43 0.15 11.04
N TRP A 7 5.21 1.20 10.83
CA TRP A 7 5.09 2.46 11.55
C TRP A 7 3.80 3.21 11.22
N ALA A 8 3.52 3.45 9.93
CA ALA A 8 2.40 4.27 9.48
C ALA A 8 1.04 3.65 9.81
N PHE A 9 0.91 2.31 9.70
CA PHE A 9 -0.27 1.57 10.11
C PHE A 9 -0.20 1.06 11.55
N GLY A 10 0.86 1.39 12.29
CA GLY A 10 0.99 1.04 13.69
C GLY A 10 0.03 1.81 14.61
N PRO A 11 0.00 1.46 15.92
CA PRO A 11 -0.86 2.12 16.90
C PRO A 11 -0.60 3.62 17.07
N LYS A 12 0.67 4.04 16.89
CA LYS A 12 1.11 5.45 16.93
C LYS A 12 1.28 6.06 15.52
N GLY A 13 0.80 5.36 14.50
CA GLY A 13 0.90 5.78 13.10
C GLY A 13 -0.12 6.84 12.73
N LEU A 14 -0.51 6.87 11.46
CA LEU A 14 -1.43 7.85 10.89
C LEU A 14 -2.85 7.27 10.84
N PRO A 15 -3.79 7.66 11.73
CA PRO A 15 -5.11 7.02 11.79
C PRO A 15 -5.95 7.23 10.54
N SER A 16 -5.78 8.38 9.88
CA SER A 16 -6.45 8.74 8.63
C SER A 16 -5.82 8.12 7.37
N LEU A 17 -4.66 7.46 7.49
CA LEU A 17 -4.01 6.82 6.35
C LEU A 17 -4.75 5.54 5.97
N GLU A 18 -5.26 5.51 4.74
CA GLU A 18 -6.01 4.37 4.22
C GLU A 18 -5.14 3.38 3.46
N VAL A 19 -4.21 3.90 2.65
CA VAL A 19 -3.46 3.13 1.65
C VAL A 19 -2.04 3.68 1.54
N ILE A 20 -1.07 2.78 1.41
CA ILE A 20 0.27 3.08 0.90
C ILE A 20 0.41 2.39 -0.44
N VAL A 21 0.83 3.15 -1.45
CA VAL A 21 1.19 2.61 -2.76
C VAL A 21 2.64 2.90 -3.09
N TYR A 22 3.27 1.96 -3.79
CA TYR A 22 4.66 2.10 -4.23
C TYR A 22 4.84 1.37 -5.56
N GLY A 23 5.53 1.99 -6.51
CA GLY A 23 5.80 1.42 -7.83
C GLY A 23 5.65 2.44 -8.95
N ASP A 24 5.56 1.95 -10.19
CA ASP A 24 5.39 2.76 -11.38
C ASP A 24 3.94 2.64 -11.88
N PHE A 25 3.23 3.76 -11.84
CA PHE A 25 1.82 3.85 -12.25
C PHE A 25 1.65 4.48 -13.63
N SER A 26 2.74 4.80 -14.31
CA SER A 26 2.71 5.33 -15.67
C SER A 26 2.29 4.26 -16.69
N TYR A 27 2.04 4.71 -17.93
CA TYR A 27 1.66 3.86 -19.06
C TYR A 27 0.50 2.90 -18.76
N GLU A 28 -0.56 3.42 -18.13
CA GLU A 28 -1.84 2.71 -17.93
C GLU A 28 -1.69 1.33 -17.26
N GLY A 29 -0.76 1.23 -16.29
CA GLY A 29 -0.59 -0.01 -15.52
C GLY A 29 0.31 -1.05 -16.19
N ARG A 30 1.12 -0.67 -17.19
CA ARG A 30 2.16 -1.52 -17.78
C ARG A 30 3.03 -2.23 -16.73
N TYR A 31 3.32 -1.55 -15.62
CA TYR A 31 4.17 -2.05 -14.53
C TYR A 31 3.38 -2.53 -13.31
N ALA A 32 2.09 -2.85 -13.47
CA ALA A 32 1.23 -3.25 -12.36
C ALA A 32 1.74 -4.48 -11.58
N HIS A 33 2.50 -5.37 -12.22
CA HIS A 33 3.06 -6.57 -11.57
C HIS A 33 4.10 -6.25 -10.48
N SER A 34 4.76 -5.08 -10.56
CA SER A 34 5.75 -4.62 -9.57
C SER A 34 5.16 -3.64 -8.54
N ASN A 35 3.92 -3.21 -8.73
CA ASN A 35 3.28 -2.23 -7.86
C ASN A 35 2.79 -2.89 -6.57
N VAL A 36 3.07 -2.22 -5.46
CA VAL A 36 2.71 -2.67 -4.11
C VAL A 36 1.59 -1.79 -3.59
N PHE A 37 0.53 -2.45 -3.09
CA PHE A 37 -0.65 -1.81 -2.51
C PHE A 37 -0.87 -2.36 -1.10
N LEU A 38 -0.68 -1.50 -0.09
CA LEU A 38 -0.80 -1.87 1.31
C LEU A 38 -1.93 -1.10 1.97
N CYS A 39 -2.70 -1.78 2.81
CA CYS A 39 -3.71 -1.17 3.67
C CYS A 39 -3.55 -1.68 5.11
N ARG A 40 -4.22 -0.99 6.04
CA ARG A 40 -4.21 -1.37 7.46
C ARG A 40 -4.81 -2.76 7.67
N ASN A 41 -4.17 -3.57 8.52
CA ASN A 41 -4.68 -4.87 8.90
C ASN A 41 -5.64 -4.75 10.11
N ALA A 42 -6.94 -4.66 9.83
CA ALA A 42 -7.97 -4.57 10.87
C ALA A 42 -8.26 -5.91 11.58
N GLY A 43 -7.76 -7.04 11.06
CA GLY A 43 -8.03 -8.38 11.59
C GLY A 43 -7.23 -8.77 12.84
N LEU A 44 -6.34 -7.90 13.33
CA LEU A 44 -5.47 -8.18 14.48
C LEU A 44 -6.17 -8.30 15.83
N HIS A 45 -7.51 -8.18 15.88
CA HIS A 45 -8.26 -8.42 17.11
C HIS A 45 -8.42 -9.91 17.47
N GLN A 46 -8.07 -10.86 16.60
CA GLN A 46 -8.42 -12.27 16.81
C GLN A 46 -7.42 -13.27 16.21
N THR A 47 -6.17 -13.34 16.70
CA THR A 47 -5.48 -14.64 16.72
C THR A 47 -4.41 -14.67 17.80
N GLN A 48 -4.68 -15.48 18.80
CA GLN A 48 -3.71 -15.91 19.80
C GLN A 48 -2.56 -16.62 19.10
N GLU A 49 -1.34 -16.27 19.51
CA GLU A 49 -0.18 -17.14 19.65
C GLU A 49 0.05 -18.16 18.51
N GLN A 50 0.88 -17.79 17.54
CA GLN A 50 2.16 -18.46 17.27
C GLN A 50 2.80 -17.90 15.99
N ASP A 51 3.95 -17.28 16.19
CA ASP A 51 4.98 -16.93 15.21
C ASP A 51 4.74 -15.75 14.25
N MET A 52 5.78 -14.91 14.13
CA MET A 52 5.90 -13.65 13.35
C MET A 52 5.13 -12.42 13.91
N ALA A 53 5.87 -11.35 14.20
CA ALA A 53 5.35 -10.05 14.63
C ALA A 53 4.04 -9.66 13.93
N CYS A 54 2.98 -9.37 14.71
CA CYS A 54 1.69 -8.90 14.19
C CYS A 54 1.89 -7.74 13.21
N LYS A 55 1.75 -8.03 11.91
CA LYS A 55 1.86 -7.02 10.86
C LYS A 55 0.63 -6.13 10.92
N THR A 56 0.85 -4.84 11.16
CA THR A 56 -0.20 -3.83 11.27
C THR A 56 -0.80 -3.45 9.91
N PHE A 57 -0.24 -4.01 8.84
CA PHE A 57 -0.61 -3.79 7.45
C PHE A 57 -0.69 -5.11 6.69
N ARG A 58 -1.37 -5.09 5.54
CA ARG A 58 -1.48 -6.22 4.62
C ARG A 58 -1.59 -5.73 3.18
N HIS A 59 -1.40 -6.65 2.24
CA HIS A 59 -1.69 -6.38 0.83
C HIS A 59 -3.20 -6.31 0.58
N PHE A 60 -3.57 -5.66 -0.53
CA PHE A 60 -4.95 -5.62 -0.99
C PHE A 60 -5.43 -7.04 -1.33
N SER A 61 -6.65 -7.33 -0.89
CA SER A 61 -7.40 -8.54 -1.19
C SER A 61 -8.51 -8.21 -2.19
N ARG A 62 -9.14 -9.24 -2.75
CA ARG A 62 -10.31 -9.07 -3.63
C ARG A 62 -11.46 -8.28 -2.99
N GLY A 63 -11.58 -8.26 -1.66
CA GLY A 63 -12.64 -7.57 -0.93
C GLY A 63 -12.46 -6.06 -0.75
N ASP A 64 -11.28 -5.51 -1.00
CA ASP A 64 -10.93 -4.11 -0.68
C ASP A 64 -11.44 -3.10 -1.72
N ARG A 65 -12.76 -3.06 -1.94
CA ARG A 65 -13.38 -2.19 -2.95
C ARG A 65 -13.10 -0.72 -2.67
N ARG A 66 -13.33 -0.26 -1.43
CA ARG A 66 -13.11 1.14 -1.03
C ARG A 66 -11.69 1.60 -1.34
N GLN A 67 -10.70 0.78 -1.01
CA GLN A 67 -9.30 1.12 -1.24
C GLN A 67 -8.98 1.14 -2.74
N ARG A 68 -9.57 0.24 -3.54
CA ARG A 68 -9.46 0.33 -5.01
C ARG A 68 -10.12 1.56 -5.60
N ASP A 69 -11.30 1.93 -5.10
CA ASP A 69 -12.01 3.13 -5.56
C ASP A 69 -11.18 4.38 -5.28
N LEU A 70 -10.51 4.42 -4.12
CA LEU A 70 -9.55 5.47 -3.77
C LEU A 70 -8.38 5.52 -4.76
N LEU A 71 -7.80 4.37 -5.12
CA LEU A 71 -6.72 4.32 -6.12
C LEU A 71 -7.17 4.79 -7.48
N ASN A 72 -8.35 4.34 -7.93
CA ASN A 72 -8.92 4.75 -9.20
C ASN A 72 -9.15 6.27 -9.24
N LYS A 73 -9.65 6.85 -8.15
CA LYS A 73 -9.86 8.29 -8.00
C LYS A 73 -8.57 9.09 -8.16
N TYR A 74 -7.43 8.59 -7.66
CA TYR A 74 -6.13 9.29 -7.73
C TYR A 74 -5.19 8.75 -8.82
N SER A 75 -5.68 7.90 -9.72
CA SER A 75 -4.89 7.22 -10.75
C SER A 75 -4.08 8.17 -11.65
N SER A 76 -4.70 9.28 -12.07
CA SER A 76 -4.03 10.30 -12.90
C SER A 76 -2.81 10.92 -12.19
N ALA A 77 -2.94 11.25 -10.90
CA ALA A 77 -1.84 11.79 -10.11
C ALA A 77 -0.73 10.75 -9.90
N LEU A 78 -1.09 9.49 -9.68
CA LEU A 78 -0.11 8.41 -9.54
C LEU A 78 0.68 8.19 -10.84
N ALA A 79 0.00 8.23 -11.99
CA ALA A 79 0.61 8.03 -13.30
C ALA A 79 1.61 9.15 -13.69
N ALA A 80 1.44 10.35 -13.11
CA ALA A 80 2.35 11.47 -13.31
C ALA A 80 3.68 11.34 -12.54
N CYS A 81 3.78 10.38 -11.60
CA CYS A 81 4.97 10.14 -10.78
C CYS A 81 5.68 8.84 -11.21
N PRO A 82 6.54 8.88 -12.25
CA PRO A 82 7.37 7.72 -12.56
C PRO A 82 8.36 7.47 -11.43
N THR A 83 8.59 6.19 -11.10
CA THR A 83 9.63 5.76 -10.14
C THR A 83 10.97 5.43 -10.80
N GLY A 84 11.08 5.65 -12.12
CA GLY A 84 12.35 5.57 -12.84
C GLY A 84 13.38 6.56 -12.28
N LEU A 85 14.67 6.26 -12.45
CA LEU A 85 15.73 7.20 -12.15
C LEU A 85 15.52 8.45 -13.00
N LEU A 86 15.28 9.59 -12.36
CA LEU A 86 15.15 10.89 -13.04
C LEU A 86 16.43 11.28 -13.81
N PHE A 87 17.54 10.62 -13.51
CA PHE A 87 18.81 10.73 -14.21
C PHE A 87 19.35 9.32 -14.47
N GLN A 88 19.28 8.89 -15.73
CA GLN A 88 20.16 7.83 -16.24
C GLN A 88 21.29 8.55 -16.96
N ASP A 89 22.53 8.35 -16.50
CA ASP A 89 23.73 8.66 -17.30
C ASP A 89 23.92 7.61 -18.40
#